data_AF-A0A420BH45-F1
#
_entry.id   AF-A0A420BH45-F1
#
_cell.length_a   1.000
_cell.length_b   1.000
_cell.length_c   1.000
_cell.angle_alpha   90.00
_cell.angle_beta   90.00
_cell.angle_gamma   90.00
#
_symmetry.space_group_name_H-M   'P 1'
#
loop_
_entity.id
_entity.type
_entity.pdbx_description
1 polymer ?
#
loop_
_entity_poly.entity_id
_entity_poly.type
_entity_poly.pdbx_seq_one_letter_code
_entity_poly.pdbx_strand_id
1 'polypeptide(L)'
;MEETNFYTDIIESIKLIFSFLQKKYGFSDFEERQIAYEMHYEAHKDDIMIDIWFEAIVSTPIWAKINNYYIDNLELENENIKRYNKRLDEIYDTIEENSDTKCFENKFSQYYKYGQELNTFYLTEIANLLKRYSSVLEGNFELLEANTQLLIAANKKETDALRIEKGTYTIEFQLFSKDDYDMYVEFDSLEDAKRYLSEDDTIKVYRILDCYMNEINWNAE
;
A
#
# COMPACT_ATOMS: atom_id res chain seq x y z
N MET A 1 20.37 29.04 7.18
CA MET A 1 19.65 27.78 7.45
C MET A 1 19.50 27.14 6.11
N GLU A 2 20.17 26.01 5.89
CA GLU A 2 19.87 25.18 4.71
C GLU A 2 18.40 24.77 4.83
N GLU A 3 17.63 24.96 3.77
CA GLU A 3 16.29 24.37 3.70
C GLU A 3 16.47 22.86 3.82
N THR A 4 16.09 22.30 4.96
CA THR A 4 15.90 20.85 5.09
C THR A 4 14.95 20.45 3.96
N ASN A 5 15.31 19.46 3.14
CA ASN A 5 14.35 18.94 2.18
C ASN A 5 13.44 17.93 2.92
N PHE A 6 12.24 17.63 2.39
CA PHE A 6 11.31 16.73 3.07
C PHE A 6 11.91 15.34 3.35
N TYR A 7 12.86 14.88 2.52
CA TYR A 7 13.57 13.63 2.76
C TYR A 7 14.34 13.66 4.08
N THR A 8 15.17 14.69 4.29
CA THR A 8 15.95 14.82 5.53
C THR A 8 15.04 14.90 6.75
N ASP A 9 13.94 15.66 6.66
CA ASP A 9 12.97 15.80 7.75
C ASP A 9 12.29 14.47 8.12
N ILE A 10 11.86 13.69 7.13
CA ILE A 10 11.28 12.35 7.35
C ILE A 10 12.31 11.40 7.95
N ILE A 11 13.55 11.39 7.42
CA ILE A 11 14.62 10.53 7.93
C ILE A 11 14.97 10.86 9.38
N GLU A 12 15.11 12.14 9.70
CA GLU A 12 15.39 12.59 11.07
C GLU A 12 14.24 12.22 12.01
N SER A 13 13.00 12.36 11.55
CA SER A 13 11.80 11.96 12.30
C SER A 13 11.80 10.46 12.58
N ILE A 14 12.08 9.61 11.58
CA ILE A 14 12.19 8.16 11.73
C ILE A 14 13.27 7.83 12.78
N LYS A 15 14.49 8.35 12.61
CA LYS A 15 15.61 8.10 13.53
C LYS A 15 15.30 8.53 14.96
N LEU A 16 14.65 9.69 15.14
CA LEU A 16 14.32 10.21 16.46
C LEU A 16 13.21 9.38 17.13
N ILE A 17 12.08 9.24 16.45
CA ILE A 17 10.84 8.62 16.97
C ILE A 17 11.09 7.13 17.28
N PHE A 18 11.81 6.44 16.40
CA PHE A 18 12.06 5.01 16.51
C PHE A 18 13.37 4.66 17.23
N SER A 19 14.09 5.65 17.78
CA SER A 19 15.35 5.42 18.53
C SER A 19 15.23 4.43 19.70
N PHE A 20 14.01 4.14 20.16
CA PHE A 20 13.75 3.13 21.18
C PHE A 20 14.00 1.70 20.69
N LEU A 21 13.90 1.42 19.38
CA LEU A 21 14.14 0.10 18.80
C LEU A 21 15.59 -0.31 19.01
N GLN A 22 16.54 0.58 18.72
CA GLN A 22 17.97 0.34 18.96
C GLN A 22 18.25 0.27 20.47
N LYS A 23 17.74 1.25 21.23
CA LYS A 23 18.05 1.39 22.67
C LYS A 23 17.50 0.27 23.54
N LYS A 24 16.39 -0.37 23.15
CA LYS A 24 15.67 -1.34 24.01
C LYS A 24 15.53 -2.73 23.40
N TYR A 25 15.49 -2.83 22.08
CA TYR A 25 15.16 -4.08 21.40
C TYR A 25 16.31 -4.62 20.54
N GLY A 26 17.42 -3.88 20.40
CA GLY A 26 18.61 -4.36 19.70
C GLY A 26 18.52 -4.34 18.18
N PHE A 27 17.61 -3.54 17.61
CA PHE A 27 17.57 -3.30 16.15
C PHE A 27 18.80 -2.53 15.68
N SER A 28 19.15 -2.68 14.41
CA SER A 28 20.11 -1.83 13.69
C SER A 28 19.59 -0.39 13.57
N ASP A 29 20.47 0.52 13.16
CA ASP A 29 20.03 1.83 12.66
C ASP A 29 19.17 1.64 11.39
N PHE A 30 18.31 2.62 11.12
CA PHE A 30 17.58 2.67 9.86
C PHE A 30 18.52 3.04 8.72
N GLU A 31 18.62 2.15 7.73
CA GLU A 31 19.41 2.33 6.52
C GLU A 31 18.50 2.50 5.30
N GLU A 32 18.88 3.41 4.41
CA GLU A 32 18.11 3.68 3.18
C GLU A 32 18.29 2.56 2.16
N ARG A 33 17.18 2.13 1.57
CA ARG A 33 17.13 1.22 0.44
C ARG A 33 16.23 1.81 -0.65
N GLN A 34 16.79 2.11 -1.81
CA GLN A 34 15.99 2.60 -2.92
C GLN A 34 15.36 1.41 -3.66
N ILE A 35 14.03 1.43 -3.79
CA ILE A 35 13.27 0.46 -4.58
C ILE A 35 12.41 1.27 -5.56
N ALA A 36 12.79 1.28 -6.83
CA ALA A 36 12.13 2.06 -7.88
C ALA A 36 11.95 3.55 -7.52
N TYR A 37 10.69 4.02 -7.42
CA TYR A 37 10.33 5.41 -7.08
C TYR A 37 10.04 5.62 -5.58
N GLU A 38 10.17 4.56 -4.78
CA GLU A 38 9.92 4.55 -3.34
C GLU A 38 11.24 4.62 -2.56
N MET A 39 11.20 5.38 -1.46
CA MET A 39 12.32 5.53 -0.52
C MET A 39 12.03 4.66 0.69
N HIS A 40 12.73 3.54 0.84
CA HIS A 40 12.58 2.64 1.99
C HIS A 40 13.67 2.88 3.02
N TYR A 41 13.32 2.75 4.29
CA TYR A 41 14.23 2.79 5.42
C TYR A 41 14.01 1.55 6.26
N GLU A 42 15.01 0.69 6.29
CA GLU A 42 14.92 -0.61 6.93
C GLU A 42 15.75 -0.64 8.22
N ALA A 43 15.21 -1.23 9.28
CA ALA A 43 15.93 -1.59 10.49
C ALA A 43 15.73 -3.08 10.80
N HIS A 44 16.80 -3.77 11.21
CA HIS A 44 16.83 -5.23 11.32
C HIS A 44 17.21 -5.69 12.73
N LYS A 45 16.63 -6.81 13.17
CA LYS A 45 17.00 -7.56 14.38
C LYS A 45 16.72 -9.05 14.12
N ASP A 46 17.76 -9.88 14.11
CA ASP A 46 17.65 -11.31 13.78
C ASP A 46 16.85 -11.51 12.45
N ASP A 47 15.73 -12.23 12.49
CA ASP A 47 14.83 -12.47 11.34
C ASP A 47 13.67 -11.45 11.26
N ILE A 48 13.76 -10.33 11.98
CA ILE A 48 12.73 -9.27 12.03
C ILE A 48 13.25 -8.02 11.33
N MET A 49 12.52 -7.56 10.33
CA MET A 49 12.75 -6.32 9.60
C MET A 49 11.60 -5.34 9.86
N ILE A 50 11.91 -4.09 10.14
CA ILE A 50 10.95 -2.99 10.08
C ILE A 50 11.29 -2.16 8.86
N ASP A 51 10.32 -1.95 7.98
CA ASP A 51 10.44 -1.13 6.77
C ASP A 51 9.48 0.05 6.87
N ILE A 52 10.01 1.26 6.74
CA ILE A 52 9.23 2.50 6.66
C ILE A 52 9.56 3.15 5.34
N TRP A 53 8.56 3.42 4.51
CA TRP A 53 8.80 3.99 3.19
C TRP A 53 7.78 5.03 2.80
N PHE A 54 8.13 5.82 1.79
CA PHE A 54 7.27 6.84 1.21
C PHE A 54 7.58 7.08 -0.26
N GLU A 55 6.60 7.61 -0.97
CA GLU A 55 6.75 8.10 -2.34
C GLU A 55 7.07 9.59 -2.37
N ALA A 56 7.93 10.01 -3.29
CA ALA A 56 8.30 11.42 -3.49
C ALA A 56 7.24 12.24 -4.27
N ILE A 57 5.99 12.17 -3.83
CA ILE A 57 4.82 12.85 -4.42
C ILE A 57 4.35 14.01 -3.54
N VAL A 58 3.39 14.83 -4.01
CA VAL A 58 3.00 16.09 -3.34
C VAL A 58 2.41 15.86 -1.93
N SER A 59 1.82 14.69 -1.72
CA SER A 59 1.20 14.22 -0.48
C SER A 59 2.14 13.44 0.46
N THR A 60 3.29 12.96 -0.06
CA THR A 60 4.25 12.02 0.57
C THR A 60 3.65 11.14 1.68
N PRO A 61 2.66 10.28 1.37
CA PRO A 61 2.17 9.28 2.32
C PRO A 61 3.33 8.41 2.81
N ILE A 62 3.28 8.03 4.08
CA ILE A 62 4.23 7.14 4.72
C ILE A 62 3.50 5.84 5.01
N TRP A 63 4.20 4.74 4.78
CA TRP A 63 3.75 3.42 5.17
C TRP A 63 4.80 2.75 6.05
N ALA A 64 4.35 1.83 6.91
CA ALA A 64 5.24 1.08 7.79
C ALA A 64 4.83 -0.39 7.87
N LYS A 65 5.82 -1.28 7.74
CA LYS A 65 5.69 -2.73 7.84
C LYS A 65 6.67 -3.30 8.85
N ILE A 66 6.29 -4.44 9.41
CA ILE A 66 7.19 -5.35 10.11
C ILE A 66 7.12 -6.71 9.40
N ASN A 67 8.27 -7.17 8.92
CA ASN A 67 8.38 -8.21 7.90
C ASN A 67 7.41 -7.89 6.73
N ASN A 68 6.45 -8.77 6.46
CA ASN A 68 5.50 -8.62 5.36
C ASN A 68 4.14 -8.03 5.80
N TYR A 69 3.99 -7.61 7.05
CA TYR A 69 2.71 -7.14 7.60
C TYR A 69 2.72 -5.64 7.85
N TYR A 70 1.65 -4.95 7.44
CA TYR A 70 1.45 -3.54 7.79
C TYR A 70 1.28 -3.40 9.30
N ILE A 71 2.04 -2.48 9.92
CA ILE A 71 2.00 -2.28 11.38
C ILE A 71 0.61 -1.78 11.83
N ASP A 72 -0.07 -1.03 10.96
CA ASP A 72 -1.44 -0.55 11.19
C ASP A 72 -2.44 -1.68 11.45
N ASN A 73 -2.16 -2.89 10.97
CA ASN A 73 -3.02 -4.06 11.17
C ASN A 73 -2.99 -4.56 12.63
N LEU A 74 -2.14 -4.02 13.50
CA LEU A 74 -2.18 -4.33 14.94
C LEU A 74 -3.50 -3.91 15.59
N GLU A 75 -4.11 -2.81 15.12
CA GLU A 75 -5.36 -2.26 15.63
C GLU A 75 -6.24 -1.83 14.45
N LEU A 76 -7.12 -2.73 13.97
CA LEU A 76 -7.99 -2.48 12.81
C LEU A 76 -8.88 -1.23 12.97
N GLU A 77 -9.25 -0.89 14.20
CA GLU A 77 -10.12 0.24 14.53
C GLU A 77 -9.35 1.45 15.10
N ASN A 78 -8.05 1.57 14.83
CA ASN A 78 -7.24 2.67 15.35
C ASN A 78 -7.69 4.03 14.77
N GLU A 79 -8.29 4.86 15.62
CA GLU A 79 -8.82 6.17 15.24
C GLU A 79 -7.74 7.17 14.78
N ASN A 80 -6.50 7.05 15.28
CA ASN A 80 -5.39 7.90 14.83
C ASN A 80 -4.99 7.55 13.39
N ILE A 81 -4.89 6.27 13.06
CA ILE A 81 -4.61 5.81 11.69
C ILE A 81 -5.75 6.19 10.74
N LYS A 82 -7.02 5.98 11.14
CA LYS A 82 -8.18 6.43 10.36
C LYS A 82 -8.16 7.94 10.10
N ARG A 83 -7.81 8.74 11.13
CA ARG A 83 -7.68 10.20 11.00
C ARG A 83 -6.55 10.60 10.07
N TYR A 84 -5.42 9.89 10.10
CA TYR A 84 -4.31 10.10 9.18
C TYR A 84 -4.75 9.86 7.73
N ASN A 85 -5.34 8.69 7.44
CA ASN A 85 -5.80 8.33 6.10
C ASN A 85 -6.84 9.33 5.56
N LYS A 86 -7.86 9.65 6.37
CA LYS A 86 -8.84 10.67 5.99
C LYS A 86 -8.19 12.01 5.65
N ARG A 87 -7.19 12.44 6.42
CA ARG A 87 -6.52 13.72 6.19
C ARG A 87 -5.63 13.69 4.95
N LEU A 88 -4.99 12.56 4.65
CA LEU A 88 -4.28 12.36 3.39
C LEU A 88 -5.24 12.50 2.20
N ASP A 89 -6.40 11.83 2.25
CA ASP A 89 -7.41 11.90 1.17
C ASP A 89 -7.86 13.35 0.93
N GLU A 90 -8.18 14.10 1.99
CA GLU A 90 -8.54 15.52 1.90
C GLU A 90 -7.43 16.37 1.24
N ILE A 91 -6.17 16.04 1.50
CA ILE A 91 -5.02 16.74 0.87
C ILE A 91 -4.94 16.38 -0.61
N TYR A 92 -5.13 15.11 -0.98
CA TYR A 92 -5.15 14.67 -2.37
C TYR A 92 -6.25 15.38 -3.17
N ASP A 93 -7.49 15.35 -2.69
CA ASP A 93 -8.62 16.00 -3.33
C ASP A 93 -8.35 17.50 -3.55
N THR A 94 -7.81 18.17 -2.51
CA THR A 94 -7.45 19.59 -2.59
C THR A 94 -6.37 19.86 -3.64
N ILE A 95 -5.39 18.98 -3.79
CA ILE A 95 -4.30 19.15 -4.78
C ILE A 95 -4.84 18.91 -6.20
N GLU A 96 -5.69 17.90 -6.39
CA GLU A 96 -6.28 17.55 -7.70
C GLU A 96 -7.20 18.66 -8.22
N GLU A 97 -8.05 19.23 -7.34
CA GLU A 97 -8.95 20.34 -7.68
C GLU A 97 -8.21 21.62 -8.12
N ASN A 98 -6.97 21.81 -7.67
CA ASN A 98 -6.15 23.00 -7.95
C ASN A 98 -5.12 22.78 -9.07
N SER A 99 -5.33 21.78 -9.94
CA SER A 99 -4.41 21.33 -11.00
C SER A 99 -4.23 22.28 -12.20
N ASP A 100 -4.27 23.60 -11.99
CA ASP A 100 -3.50 24.50 -12.83
C ASP A 100 -2.01 24.14 -12.62
N THR A 101 -1.35 23.71 -13.69
CA THR A 101 0.07 23.29 -13.83
C THR A 101 1.15 23.94 -12.93
N LYS A 102 0.87 25.07 -12.26
CA LYS A 102 1.73 25.70 -11.24
C LYS A 102 1.66 25.08 -9.83
N CYS A 103 0.63 24.30 -9.49
CA CYS A 103 0.50 23.69 -8.16
C CYS A 103 1.57 22.59 -7.90
N PHE A 104 2.08 21.97 -8.97
CA PHE A 104 3.14 20.97 -8.93
C PHE A 104 4.56 21.54 -8.70
N GLU A 105 4.75 22.86 -8.90
CA GLU A 105 6.08 23.48 -8.90
C GLU A 105 6.67 23.68 -7.49
N ASN A 106 5.95 23.35 -6.40
CA ASN A 106 6.54 23.46 -5.06
C ASN A 106 6.11 22.33 -4.09
N LYS A 107 6.46 21.09 -4.46
CA LYS A 107 6.36 19.90 -3.59
C LYS A 107 6.88 20.15 -2.17
N PHE A 108 7.96 20.93 -2.02
CA PHE A 108 8.53 21.30 -0.72
C PHE A 108 7.57 22.14 0.11
N SER A 109 6.99 23.21 -0.45
CA SER A 109 6.04 24.05 0.30
C SER A 109 4.77 23.29 0.69
N GLN A 110 4.31 22.34 -0.13
CA GLN A 110 3.13 21.54 0.19
C GLN A 110 3.42 20.53 1.30
N TYR A 111 4.59 19.89 1.27
CA TYR A 111 5.07 19.08 2.38
C TYR A 111 5.11 19.87 3.69
N TYR A 112 5.74 21.05 3.68
CA TYR A 112 5.82 21.88 4.88
C TYR A 112 4.47 22.39 5.38
N LYS A 113 3.52 22.61 4.46
CA LYS A 113 2.19 23.10 4.80
C LYS A 113 1.26 22.01 5.31
N TYR A 114 1.39 20.78 4.79
CA TYR A 114 0.41 19.72 4.98
C TYR A 114 1.00 18.38 5.44
N GLY A 115 2.18 18.02 4.93
CA GLY A 115 2.79 16.70 5.11
C GLY A 115 3.57 16.54 6.42
N GLN A 116 4.38 17.54 6.82
CA GLN A 116 5.33 17.40 7.94
C GLN A 116 4.66 16.98 9.26
N GLU A 117 3.66 17.75 9.72
CA GLU A 117 2.94 17.43 10.96
C GLU A 117 2.15 16.12 10.85
N LEU A 118 1.55 15.87 9.69
CA LEU A 118 0.73 14.69 9.44
C LEU A 118 1.57 13.40 9.45
N ASN A 119 2.74 13.45 8.83
CA ASN A 119 3.70 12.34 8.80
C ASN A 119 4.33 12.11 10.17
N THR A 120 4.68 13.17 10.90
CA THR A 120 5.14 13.06 12.29
C THR A 120 4.08 12.41 13.18
N PHE A 121 2.81 12.79 13.00
CA PHE A 121 1.68 12.20 13.70
C PHE A 121 1.54 10.70 13.42
N TYR A 122 1.58 10.30 12.14
CA TYR A 122 1.54 8.88 11.75
C TYR A 122 2.70 8.09 12.32
N LEU A 123 3.94 8.51 12.07
CA LEU A 123 5.16 7.86 12.57
C LEU A 123 5.14 7.69 14.10
N THR A 124 4.63 8.69 14.82
CA THR A 124 4.46 8.63 16.28
C THR A 124 3.44 7.56 16.68
N GLU A 125 2.32 7.46 15.96
CA GLU A 125 1.32 6.42 16.23
C GLU A 125 1.87 5.01 15.93
N ILE A 126 2.58 4.82 14.81
CA ILE A 126 3.28 3.56 14.50
C ILE A 126 4.23 3.16 15.64
N ALA A 127 5.05 4.09 16.10
CA ALA A 127 5.94 3.84 17.23
C ALA A 127 5.17 3.52 18.52
N ASN A 128 4.00 4.10 18.73
CA ASN A 128 3.16 3.78 19.87
C ASN A 128 2.52 2.39 19.75
N LEU A 129 2.07 1.99 18.55
CA LEU A 129 1.58 0.64 18.27
C LEU A 129 2.67 -0.39 18.59
N LEU A 130 3.89 -0.20 18.08
CA LEU A 130 5.02 -1.11 18.38
C LEU A 130 5.36 -1.16 19.88
N LYS A 131 5.17 -0.06 20.63
CA LYS A 131 5.36 -0.07 22.09
C LYS A 131 4.23 -0.81 22.81
N ARG A 132 2.98 -0.62 22.39
CA ARG A 132 1.80 -1.32 22.97
C ARG A 132 1.86 -2.82 22.69
N TYR A 133 2.24 -3.20 21.48
CA TYR A 133 2.32 -4.58 20.99
C TYR A 133 3.77 -5.06 20.84
N SER A 134 4.60 -4.78 21.85
CA SER A 134 6.05 -5.10 21.80
C SER A 134 6.39 -6.57 21.52
N SER A 135 5.45 -7.50 21.68
CA SER A 135 5.64 -8.91 21.32
C SER A 135 5.99 -9.12 19.84
N VAL A 136 5.57 -8.22 18.94
CA VAL A 136 5.92 -8.31 17.51
C VAL A 136 7.41 -8.02 17.27
N LEU A 137 8.05 -7.23 18.14
CA LEU A 137 9.49 -6.96 18.11
C LEU A 137 10.34 -8.15 18.60
N GLU A 138 9.67 -9.17 19.14
CA GLU A 138 10.24 -10.44 19.56
C GLU A 138 9.73 -11.61 18.69
N GLY A 139 9.10 -11.30 17.55
CA GLY A 139 8.73 -12.29 16.52
C GLY A 139 7.35 -12.93 16.68
N ASN A 140 6.53 -12.50 17.66
CA ASN A 140 5.15 -12.98 17.73
C ASN A 140 4.25 -12.15 16.80
N PHE A 141 3.92 -12.70 15.63
CA PHE A 141 3.10 -12.06 14.60
C PHE A 141 1.66 -12.57 14.52
N GLU A 142 1.20 -13.42 15.45
CA GLU A 142 -0.11 -14.09 15.36
C GLU A 142 -1.28 -13.09 15.17
N LEU A 143 -1.27 -11.99 15.92
CA LEU A 143 -2.29 -10.94 15.82
C LEU A 143 -2.23 -10.22 14.46
N LEU A 144 -1.02 -9.88 14.00
CA LEU A 144 -0.81 -9.22 12.71
C LEU A 144 -1.29 -10.10 11.56
N GLU A 145 -0.95 -11.39 11.60
CA GLU A 145 -1.38 -12.36 10.61
C GLU A 145 -2.91 -12.49 10.59
N ALA A 146 -3.53 -12.71 11.76
CA ALA A 146 -4.99 -12.84 11.87
C ALA A 146 -5.72 -11.60 11.34
N ASN A 147 -5.29 -10.41 11.76
CA ASN A 147 -5.90 -9.15 11.33
C ASN A 147 -5.69 -8.89 9.84
N THR A 148 -4.51 -9.23 9.30
CA THR A 148 -4.24 -9.13 7.87
C THR A 148 -5.17 -10.04 7.06
N GLN A 149 -5.41 -11.27 7.51
CA GLN A 149 -6.35 -12.18 6.85
C GLN A 149 -7.80 -11.65 6.89
N LEU A 150 -8.21 -11.02 7.98
CA LEU A 150 -9.53 -10.37 8.06
C LEU A 150 -9.67 -9.24 7.03
N LEU A 151 -8.65 -8.40 6.89
CA LEU A 151 -8.64 -7.31 5.90
C LEU A 151 -8.65 -7.84 4.47
N ILE A 152 -7.85 -8.86 4.16
CA ILE A 152 -7.84 -9.52 2.85
C ILE A 152 -9.23 -10.07 2.52
N ALA A 153 -9.88 -10.75 3.48
CA ALA A 153 -11.22 -11.29 3.29
C ALA A 153 -12.28 -10.20 3.09
N ALA A 154 -12.19 -9.09 3.83
CA ALA A 154 -13.08 -7.95 3.70
C ALA A 154 -12.93 -7.27 2.32
N ASN A 155 -11.70 -6.97 1.91
CA ASN A 155 -11.38 -6.37 0.61
C ASN A 155 -11.83 -7.26 -0.55
N LYS A 156 -11.64 -8.57 -0.42
CA LYS A 156 -12.12 -9.54 -1.42
C LYS A 156 -13.64 -9.48 -1.54
N LYS A 157 -14.37 -9.47 -0.42
CA LYS A 157 -15.82 -9.37 -0.42
C LYS A 157 -16.33 -8.09 -1.07
N GLU A 158 -15.68 -6.96 -0.80
CA GLU A 158 -16.02 -5.67 -1.42
C GLU A 158 -15.75 -5.67 -2.92
N THR A 159 -14.58 -6.19 -3.33
CA THR A 159 -14.20 -6.32 -4.74
C THR A 159 -15.18 -7.23 -5.49
N ASP A 160 -15.53 -8.38 -4.90
CA ASP A 160 -16.51 -9.31 -5.46
C ASP A 160 -17.90 -8.66 -5.59
N ALA A 161 -18.33 -7.88 -4.59
CA ALA A 161 -19.59 -7.14 -4.64
C ALA A 161 -19.60 -6.09 -5.75
N LEU A 162 -18.51 -5.33 -5.91
CA LEU A 162 -18.37 -4.32 -6.95
C LEU A 162 -18.36 -4.94 -8.35
N ARG A 163 -17.68 -6.09 -8.51
CA ARG A 163 -17.67 -6.87 -9.76
C ARG A 163 -19.08 -7.31 -10.15
N ILE A 164 -19.84 -7.83 -9.19
CA ILE A 164 -21.24 -8.24 -9.39
C ILE A 164 -22.11 -7.04 -9.76
N GLU A 165 -21.98 -5.93 -9.03
CA GLU A 165 -22.76 -4.71 -9.28
C GLU A 165 -22.53 -4.16 -10.70
N LYS A 166 -21.28 -4.12 -11.15
CA LYS A 166 -20.91 -3.63 -12.47
C LYS A 166 -21.19 -4.61 -13.60
N GLY A 167 -21.46 -5.88 -13.30
CA GLY A 167 -21.59 -6.93 -14.31
C GLY A 167 -20.27 -7.21 -15.04
N THR A 168 -19.15 -7.05 -14.33
CA THR A 168 -17.80 -7.14 -14.89
C THR A 168 -17.45 -8.58 -15.31
N TYR A 169 -16.79 -8.71 -16.46
CA TYR A 169 -16.21 -9.96 -16.96
C TYR A 169 -14.72 -9.99 -16.67
N THR A 170 -14.18 -11.15 -16.31
CA THR A 170 -12.75 -11.32 -16.04
C THR A 170 -12.14 -12.28 -17.05
N ILE A 171 -11.04 -11.90 -17.67
CA ILE A 171 -10.19 -12.82 -18.41
C ILE A 171 -9.03 -13.18 -17.49
N GLU A 172 -8.85 -14.47 -17.23
CA GLU A 172 -7.66 -15.00 -16.58
C GLU A 172 -6.84 -15.76 -17.61
N PHE A 173 -5.53 -15.52 -17.67
CA PHE A 173 -4.66 -16.12 -18.68
C PHE A 173 -3.26 -16.44 -18.14
N GLN A 174 -2.61 -17.39 -18.82
CA GLN A 174 -1.25 -17.78 -18.52
C GLN A 174 -0.27 -16.90 -19.28
N LEU A 175 0.60 -16.19 -18.56
CA LEU A 175 1.66 -15.38 -19.16
C LEU A 175 3.05 -15.93 -18.82
N PHE A 176 3.32 -16.21 -17.55
CA PHE A 176 4.60 -16.73 -17.08
C PHE A 176 4.49 -18.16 -16.52
N SER A 177 3.34 -18.51 -15.95
CA SER A 177 3.05 -19.84 -15.43
C SER A 177 2.65 -20.83 -16.53
N LYS A 178 2.95 -22.12 -16.32
CA LYS A 178 2.46 -23.22 -17.18
C LYS A 178 1.30 -23.98 -16.57
N ASP A 179 1.12 -23.86 -15.26
CA ASP A 179 0.24 -24.72 -14.47
C ASP A 179 -0.94 -23.96 -13.87
N ASP A 180 -0.92 -22.62 -13.89
CA ASP A 180 -1.95 -21.77 -13.30
C ASP A 180 -2.15 -20.48 -14.10
N TYR A 181 -3.33 -19.87 -13.97
CA TYR A 181 -3.59 -18.54 -14.52
C TYR A 181 -2.96 -17.49 -13.59
N ASP A 182 -1.89 -16.86 -14.04
CA ASP A 182 -1.06 -15.95 -13.23
C ASP A 182 -1.32 -14.46 -13.52
N MET A 183 -2.18 -14.16 -14.51
CA MET A 183 -2.57 -12.82 -14.89
C MET A 183 -4.09 -12.73 -15.09
N TYR A 184 -4.66 -11.55 -14.83
CA TYR A 184 -6.06 -11.27 -15.12
C TYR A 184 -6.29 -9.83 -15.57
N VAL A 185 -7.38 -9.62 -16.33
CA VAL A 185 -7.88 -8.31 -16.74
C VAL A 185 -9.41 -8.30 -16.65
N GLU A 186 -9.98 -7.21 -16.17
CA GLU A 186 -11.43 -7.02 -15.97
C GLU A 186 -12.02 -6.06 -17.01
N PHE A 187 -13.25 -6.34 -17.46
CA PHE A 187 -13.96 -5.61 -18.52
C PHE A 187 -15.42 -5.36 -18.15
N ASP A 188 -15.98 -4.24 -18.59
CA ASP A 188 -17.38 -3.88 -18.34
C ASP A 188 -18.37 -4.61 -19.29
N SER A 189 -17.88 -5.29 -20.32
CA SER A 189 -18.70 -6.09 -21.24
C SER A 189 -17.96 -7.32 -21.77
N LEU A 190 -18.73 -8.33 -22.16
CA LEU A 190 -18.20 -9.54 -22.78
C LEU A 190 -17.58 -9.24 -24.15
N GLU A 191 -18.16 -8.30 -24.89
CA GLU A 191 -17.71 -7.86 -26.19
C GLU A 191 -16.33 -7.19 -26.13
N ASP A 192 -16.06 -6.38 -25.11
CA ASP A 192 -14.75 -5.77 -24.90
C ASP A 192 -13.69 -6.82 -24.52
N ALA A 193 -14.05 -7.77 -23.65
CA ALA A 193 -13.19 -8.90 -23.31
C ALA A 193 -12.83 -9.72 -24.56
N LYS A 194 -13.81 -10.00 -25.43
CA LYS A 194 -13.58 -10.70 -26.72
C LYS A 194 -12.68 -9.90 -27.65
N ARG A 195 -12.89 -8.57 -27.76
CA ARG A 195 -12.05 -7.70 -28.57
C ARG A 195 -10.60 -7.75 -28.10
N TYR A 196 -10.36 -7.65 -26.80
CA TYR A 196 -9.01 -7.74 -26.21
C TYR A 196 -8.28 -9.03 -26.60
N LEU A 197 -8.93 -10.19 -26.47
CA LEU A 197 -8.35 -11.48 -26.87
C LEU A 197 -8.11 -11.61 -28.38
N SER A 198 -8.91 -10.93 -29.20
CA SER A 198 -8.74 -10.94 -30.66
C SER A 198 -7.59 -10.05 -31.13
N GLU A 199 -7.25 -9.02 -30.36
CA GLU A 199 -6.20 -8.04 -30.66
C GLU A 199 -4.84 -8.47 -30.12
N ASP A 200 -4.79 -9.26 -29.05
CA ASP A 200 -3.56 -9.78 -28.45
C ASP A 200 -3.33 -11.26 -28.79
N ASP A 201 -2.45 -11.50 -29.77
CA ASP A 201 -2.12 -12.85 -30.21
C ASP A 201 -1.15 -13.59 -29.27
N THR A 202 -0.64 -12.94 -28.21
CA THR A 202 0.28 -13.56 -27.25
C THR A 202 -0.46 -14.44 -26.24
N ILE A 203 -1.73 -14.16 -25.98
CA ILE A 203 -2.56 -14.90 -25.03
C ILE A 203 -3.07 -16.19 -25.68
N LYS A 204 -2.54 -17.34 -25.25
CA LYS A 204 -2.87 -18.66 -25.82
C LYS A 204 -3.73 -19.54 -24.92
N VAL A 205 -3.58 -19.41 -23.61
CA VAL A 205 -4.30 -20.21 -22.62
C VAL A 205 -5.01 -19.24 -21.69
N TYR A 206 -6.33 -19.23 -21.76
CA TYR A 206 -7.17 -18.30 -21.01
C TYR A 206 -8.52 -18.92 -20.69
N ARG A 207 -9.19 -18.35 -19.69
CA ARG A 207 -10.61 -18.55 -19.41
C ARG A 207 -11.30 -17.19 -19.26
N ILE A 208 -12.58 -17.15 -19.59
CA ILE A 208 -13.41 -15.97 -19.38
C ILE A 208 -14.43 -16.31 -18.29
N LEU A 209 -14.55 -15.42 -17.31
CA LEU A 209 -15.40 -15.58 -16.16
C LEU A 209 -16.48 -14.49 -16.16
N ASP A 210 -17.70 -14.84 -15.75
CA ASP A 210 -18.76 -13.87 -15.47
C ASP A 210 -18.50 -13.09 -14.17
N CYS A 211 -19.41 -12.18 -13.81
CA CYS A 211 -19.27 -11.37 -12.61
C CYS A 211 -19.36 -12.18 -11.29
N TYR A 212 -19.79 -13.44 -11.34
CA TYR A 212 -19.79 -14.38 -10.23
C TYR A 212 -18.58 -15.34 -10.26
N MET A 213 -17.61 -15.08 -11.14
CA MET A 213 -16.42 -15.91 -11.35
C MET A 213 -16.74 -17.32 -11.89
N ASN A 214 -17.87 -17.50 -12.56
CA ASN A 214 -18.17 -18.74 -13.28
C ASN A 214 -17.60 -18.67 -14.69
N GLU A 215 -16.94 -19.75 -15.11
CA GLU A 215 -16.43 -19.85 -16.47
C GLU A 215 -17.58 -19.86 -17.48
N ILE A 216 -17.51 -18.94 -18.44
CA ILE A 216 -18.49 -18.82 -19.52
C ILE A 216 -17.96 -19.43 -20.81
N ASN A 217 -18.78 -20.30 -21.41
CA ASN A 217 -18.44 -20.95 -22.65
C ASN A 217 -18.79 -20.04 -23.82
N TRP A 218 -17.81 -19.24 -24.27
CA TRP A 218 -18.04 -18.17 -25.25
C TRP A 218 -18.17 -18.65 -26.72
N ASN A 219 -17.95 -19.94 -26.97
CA ASN A 219 -18.13 -20.61 -28.26
C ASN A 219 -19.53 -21.21 -28.46
N ALA A 220 -20.46 -21.01 -27.51
CA ALA A 220 -21.84 -21.46 -27.65
C ALA A 220 -22.67 -20.38 -28.37
N GLU A 221 -22.79 -20.50 -29.69
CA GLU A 221 -23.90 -19.92 -30.47
C GLU A 221 -25.21 -20.68 -30.22
#